data_AF-F7BNZ7-F1
#
_entry.id   AF-F7BNZ7-F1
#
_cell.length_a   1.000
_cell.length_b   1.000
_cell.length_c   1.000
_cell.angle_alpha   90.00
_cell.angle_beta   90.00
_cell.angle_gamma   90.00
#
_symmetry.space_group_name_H-M   'P 1'
#
loop_
_entity.id
_entity.type
_entity.pdbx_description
1 polymer ?
#
loop_
_entity_poly.entity_id
_entity_poly.type
_entity_poly.pdbx_seq_one_letter_code
_entity_poly.pdbx_strand_id
1 'polypeptide(L)'
;MKGAPQQEVLVSPGRPIPVLPPIQHSDEEEEDEEQEEIVSRHRPSRSDSSFEIQQPPDDGREYSIRRFALDYFKKSNKVDKLLQHTKKPLKSSLISYDNKTNEELAVLTFNAILVFCRDVIGKGQNDYTNIIKVLAVVRKNLPMSDEVYVQIVRQTNRNKRQDSAERAWRLLAFFTAYFRPTKVLLPHFLAHLNQKCSESETANSDPAAVTLVNLQQTLNYGGRRHPPTEVEIQAISIGSTSFEQIFILPGRIKWEFKVNTTTVVKQVIECLGREFGITDQRELNEFGAFLFVMEANKAGEIIPLQPDTFVMDVNSDMTYRKLGFFIMIQRVIWAEPISFENPSLITFFFNQMLDDYITGKLFYGEGGTHKLSKFHFDETVKLAAFLFVGFGKNHFPSQSDMESIIPRPMLKQYDTTLWHEKVCGHMKSTPSCNTQQAQCEFLSKLRKRKLFGCSFFAVDVKLANTRQKPAVVAINSKGFFLINPDED
;
A
#
# COMPACT_ATOMS: atom_id res chain seq x y z
N MET A 1 38.09 48.71 -5.09
CA MET A 1 36.95 48.09 -4.38
C MET A 1 35.96 49.18 -4.01
N LYS A 2 34.91 49.34 -4.81
CA LYS A 2 33.75 50.21 -4.56
C LYS A 2 32.52 49.42 -4.98
N GLY A 3 31.54 49.33 -4.08
CA GLY A 3 30.35 48.49 -4.21
C GLY A 3 29.42 48.94 -5.34
N ALA A 4 28.81 47.96 -5.99
CA ALA A 4 27.70 48.14 -6.92
C ALA A 4 26.35 48.01 -6.17
N PRO A 5 25.30 48.73 -6.58
CA PRO A 5 24.07 48.88 -5.82
C PRO A 5 23.10 47.69 -5.98
N GLN A 6 22.34 47.43 -4.92
CA GLN A 6 21.20 46.51 -4.90
C GLN A 6 20.08 47.04 -5.80
N GLN A 7 19.52 46.17 -6.65
CA GLN A 7 18.34 46.44 -7.47
C GLN A 7 17.14 45.74 -6.82
N GLU A 8 16.20 46.52 -6.30
CA GLU A 8 14.92 46.05 -5.78
C GLU A 8 14.02 45.57 -6.92
N VAL A 9 13.48 44.34 -6.79
CA VAL A 9 12.47 43.81 -7.70
C VAL A 9 11.09 44.13 -7.13
N LEU A 10 10.40 45.09 -7.76
CA LEU A 10 9.01 45.45 -7.50
C LEU A 10 8.08 44.31 -7.97
N VAL A 11 7.44 43.62 -7.03
CA VAL A 11 6.36 42.66 -7.29
C VAL A 11 5.05 43.44 -7.46
N SER A 12 4.40 43.28 -8.61
CA SER A 12 3.09 43.86 -8.90
C SER A 12 1.96 43.05 -8.21
N PRO A 13 0.89 43.68 -7.70
CA PRO A 13 -0.21 42.97 -7.07
C PRO A 13 -1.06 42.22 -8.12
N GLY A 14 -1.21 40.90 -7.93
CA GLY A 14 -2.04 40.04 -8.76
C GLY A 14 -3.54 40.35 -8.60
N ARG A 15 -4.30 40.22 -9.69
CA ARG A 15 -5.76 40.41 -9.73
C ARG A 15 -6.49 39.38 -8.86
N PRO A 16 -7.64 39.73 -8.25
CA PRO A 16 -8.46 38.78 -7.50
C PRO A 16 -9.14 37.76 -8.41
N ILE A 17 -9.18 36.50 -7.96
CA ILE A 17 -9.86 35.36 -8.60
C ILE A 17 -11.36 35.42 -8.25
N PRO A 18 -12.30 35.09 -9.16
CA PRO A 18 -13.74 35.11 -8.87
C PRO A 18 -14.12 34.00 -7.87
N VAL A 19 -14.91 34.36 -6.85
CA VAL A 19 -15.53 33.43 -5.90
C VAL A 19 -16.76 32.79 -6.56
N LEU A 20 -16.79 31.46 -6.67
CA LEU A 20 -17.99 30.72 -7.08
C LEU A 20 -19.00 30.64 -5.93
N PRO A 21 -20.32 30.71 -6.20
CA PRO A 21 -21.33 30.63 -5.15
C PRO A 21 -21.45 29.21 -4.57
N PRO A 22 -21.98 29.06 -3.34
CA PRO A 22 -22.12 27.76 -2.69
C PRO A 22 -23.12 26.86 -3.43
N ILE A 23 -22.80 25.57 -3.50
CA ILE A 23 -23.69 24.53 -4.01
C ILE A 23 -24.83 24.34 -3.01
N GLN A 24 -26.07 24.51 -3.46
CA GLN A 24 -27.25 24.13 -2.67
C GLN A 24 -27.37 22.59 -2.72
N HIS A 25 -27.37 21.97 -1.54
CA HIS A 25 -27.68 20.54 -1.41
C HIS A 25 -29.16 20.31 -1.72
N SER A 26 -29.43 19.44 -2.69
CA SER A 26 -30.75 18.84 -2.91
C SER A 26 -30.59 17.32 -2.92
N ASP A 27 -31.13 16.68 -1.89
CA ASP A 27 -31.69 15.31 -1.81
C ASP A 27 -31.24 14.28 -2.89
N GLU A 28 -29.96 13.88 -2.87
CA GLU A 28 -29.41 12.74 -3.63
C GLU A 28 -28.82 11.64 -2.71
N GLU A 29 -29.10 11.65 -1.40
CA GLU A 29 -28.48 10.73 -0.43
C GLU A 29 -29.06 9.29 -0.42
N GLU A 30 -30.21 9.02 -1.05
CA GLU A 30 -30.81 7.67 -1.04
C GLU A 30 -30.35 6.74 -2.17
N GLU A 31 -29.73 7.24 -3.26
CA GLU A 31 -29.27 6.39 -4.37
C GLU A 31 -27.84 5.84 -4.18
N ASP A 32 -27.04 6.42 -3.28
CA ASP A 32 -25.66 6.00 -3.01
C ASP A 32 -25.59 4.78 -2.08
N GLU A 33 -26.56 4.57 -1.18
CA GLU A 33 -26.57 3.44 -0.24
C GLU A 33 -26.88 2.09 -0.95
N GLU A 34 -27.72 2.07 -2.00
CA GLU A 34 -27.99 0.85 -2.76
C GLU A 34 -26.79 0.39 -3.62
N GLN A 35 -25.91 1.32 -4.04
CA GLN A 35 -24.72 0.97 -4.82
C GLN A 35 -23.61 0.33 -3.97
N GLU A 36 -23.49 0.71 -2.69
CA GLU A 36 -22.56 0.06 -1.76
C GLU A 36 -23.01 -1.37 -1.41
N GLU A 37 -24.33 -1.64 -1.34
CA GLU A 37 -24.84 -2.96 -0.96
C GLU A 37 -24.63 -4.02 -2.05
N ILE A 38 -24.71 -3.64 -3.34
CA ILE A 38 -24.60 -4.57 -4.48
C ILE A 38 -23.15 -5.04 -4.71
N VAL A 39 -22.14 -4.23 -4.33
CA VAL A 39 -20.71 -4.58 -4.49
C VAL A 39 -20.22 -5.54 -3.39
N SER A 40 -20.95 -5.68 -2.29
CA SER A 40 -20.58 -6.52 -1.14
C SER A 40 -20.82 -8.03 -1.33
N ARG A 41 -21.69 -8.44 -2.26
CA ARG A 41 -22.26 -9.81 -2.27
C ARG A 41 -21.51 -10.88 -3.07
N HIS A 42 -20.31 -10.63 -3.57
CA HIS A 42 -19.52 -11.68 -4.26
C HIS A 42 -18.06 -11.69 -3.78
N ARG A 43 -17.84 -12.13 -2.54
CA ARG A 43 -16.52 -12.45 -1.99
C ARG A 43 -16.23 -13.95 -2.20
N PRO A 44 -15.23 -14.36 -3.00
CA PRO A 44 -14.78 -15.74 -3.00
C PRO A 44 -14.12 -16.05 -1.65
N SER A 45 -14.43 -17.21 -1.08
CA SER A 45 -13.76 -17.76 0.10
C SER A 45 -12.29 -18.00 -0.19
N ARG A 46 -11.41 -17.51 0.70
CA ARG A 46 -9.95 -17.70 0.63
C ARG A 46 -9.56 -19.11 1.07
N SER A 47 -8.77 -19.78 0.24
CA SER A 47 -7.83 -20.83 0.66
C SER A 47 -6.51 -20.58 -0.06
N ASP A 48 -5.40 -20.87 0.63
CA ASP A 48 -4.04 -20.83 0.10
C ASP A 48 -3.93 -21.45 -1.29
N SER A 49 -3.28 -20.75 -2.21
CA SER A 49 -2.63 -21.40 -3.34
C SER A 49 -1.55 -20.48 -3.91
N SER A 50 -0.42 -21.09 -4.28
CA SER A 50 0.51 -20.60 -5.28
C SER A 50 -0.17 -19.79 -6.39
N PHE A 51 0.53 -18.79 -6.93
CA PHE A 51 0.11 -18.04 -8.12
C PHE A 51 -0.17 -18.98 -9.29
N GLU A 52 -1.40 -19.50 -9.39
CA GLU A 52 -1.85 -20.23 -10.55
C GLU A 52 -2.34 -19.23 -11.58
N ILE A 53 -1.66 -19.24 -12.72
CA ILE A 53 -2.06 -18.47 -13.90
C ILE A 53 -3.42 -19.01 -14.33
N GLN A 54 -4.48 -18.21 -14.16
CA GLN A 54 -5.81 -18.58 -14.64
C GLN A 54 -5.74 -18.89 -16.13
N GLN A 55 -6.10 -20.11 -16.49
CA GLN A 55 -6.18 -20.58 -17.87
C GLN A 55 -7.60 -20.40 -18.40
N PRO A 56 -7.79 -20.34 -19.73
CA PRO A 56 -9.10 -20.50 -20.34
C PRO A 56 -9.76 -21.81 -19.85
N PRO A 57 -11.10 -21.87 -19.74
CA PRO A 57 -11.81 -23.11 -19.41
C PRO A 57 -11.48 -24.24 -20.38
N ASP A 58 -11.25 -25.44 -19.85
CA ASP A 58 -11.09 -26.66 -20.67
C ASP A 58 -12.47 -27.32 -20.90
N ASP A 59 -13.32 -26.63 -21.66
CA ASP A 59 -14.69 -27.07 -22.00
C ASP A 59 -14.82 -27.54 -23.46
N GLY A 60 -13.69 -27.79 -24.12
CA GLY A 60 -13.61 -28.19 -25.53
C GLY A 60 -13.91 -27.07 -26.53
N ARG A 61 -14.11 -25.82 -26.09
CA ARG A 61 -14.32 -24.67 -26.98
C ARG A 61 -13.00 -24.04 -27.38
N GLU A 62 -12.94 -23.56 -28.62
CA GLU A 62 -11.79 -22.78 -29.09
C GLU A 62 -11.92 -21.31 -28.66
N TYR A 63 -11.03 -20.87 -27.77
CA TYR A 63 -10.96 -19.49 -27.31
C TYR A 63 -9.92 -18.70 -28.10
N SER A 64 -10.37 -17.68 -28.83
CA SER A 64 -9.51 -16.66 -29.43
C SER A 64 -10.22 -15.31 -29.54
N ILE A 65 -9.49 -14.20 -29.58
CA ILE A 65 -10.06 -12.88 -29.86
C ILE A 65 -10.75 -12.84 -31.23
N ARG A 66 -10.25 -13.62 -32.20
CA ARG A 66 -10.90 -13.79 -33.50
C ARG A 66 -12.28 -14.43 -33.38
N ARG A 67 -12.40 -15.48 -32.56
CA ARG A 67 -13.68 -16.14 -32.28
C ARG A 67 -14.65 -15.18 -31.59
N PHE A 68 -14.21 -14.46 -30.56
CA PHE A 68 -15.03 -13.43 -29.91
C PHE A 68 -15.54 -12.38 -30.91
N ALA A 69 -14.66 -11.88 -31.78
CA ALA A 69 -15.04 -10.89 -32.77
C ALA A 69 -16.05 -11.42 -33.81
N LEU A 70 -16.00 -12.69 -34.18
CA LEU A 70 -17.01 -13.29 -35.08
C LEU A 70 -18.40 -13.32 -34.44
N ASP A 71 -18.45 -13.58 -33.13
CA ASP A 71 -19.70 -13.76 -32.40
C ASP A 71 -20.32 -12.40 -31.97
N TYR A 72 -19.49 -11.42 -31.59
CA TYR A 72 -19.97 -10.20 -30.94
C TYR A 72 -19.75 -8.90 -31.72
N PHE A 73 -18.94 -8.87 -32.78
CA PHE A 73 -18.75 -7.62 -33.54
C PHE A 73 -19.90 -7.33 -34.50
N LYS A 74 -20.21 -6.04 -34.69
CA LYS A 74 -21.23 -5.58 -35.65
C LYS A 74 -21.03 -6.04 -37.09
N LYS A 75 -19.78 -6.30 -37.49
CA LYS A 75 -19.39 -6.62 -38.87
C LYS A 75 -18.54 -7.89 -38.88
N SER A 76 -19.16 -9.01 -38.53
CA SER A 76 -18.53 -10.34 -38.48
C SER A 76 -17.83 -10.75 -39.79
N ASN A 77 -18.33 -10.30 -40.94
CA ASN A 77 -17.70 -10.56 -42.25
C ASN A 77 -16.37 -9.83 -42.51
N LYS A 78 -15.93 -8.92 -41.63
CA LYS A 78 -14.70 -8.12 -41.78
C LYS A 78 -13.79 -8.21 -40.55
N VAL A 79 -13.95 -9.24 -39.72
CA VAL A 79 -13.24 -9.42 -38.44
C VAL A 79 -11.74 -9.29 -38.57
N ASP A 80 -11.11 -9.94 -39.55
CA ASP A 80 -9.63 -9.91 -39.70
C ASP A 80 -9.10 -8.48 -39.93
N LYS A 81 -9.87 -7.63 -40.60
CA LYS A 81 -9.55 -6.21 -40.81
C LYS A 81 -9.90 -5.35 -39.59
N LEU A 82 -10.92 -5.72 -38.84
CA LEU A 82 -11.36 -5.00 -37.63
C LEU A 82 -10.46 -5.29 -36.43
N LEU A 83 -9.79 -6.43 -36.40
CA LEU A 83 -8.79 -6.78 -35.39
C LEU A 83 -7.38 -6.30 -35.73
N GLN A 84 -7.16 -5.71 -36.90
CA GLN A 84 -5.87 -5.15 -37.30
C GLN A 84 -5.76 -3.67 -36.92
N HIS A 85 -4.54 -3.27 -36.54
CA HIS A 85 -4.16 -1.88 -36.28
C HIS A 85 -4.72 -0.91 -37.33
N THR A 86 -5.18 0.24 -36.87
CA THR A 86 -5.60 1.33 -37.74
C THR A 86 -5.24 2.69 -37.17
N LYS A 87 -5.04 3.66 -38.06
CA LYS A 87 -4.95 5.09 -37.73
C LYS A 87 -6.27 5.83 -37.94
N LYS A 88 -7.28 5.15 -38.51
CA LYS A 88 -8.56 5.77 -38.86
C LYS A 88 -9.48 5.71 -37.64
N PRO A 89 -10.07 6.84 -37.22
CA PRO A 89 -11.13 6.86 -36.23
C PRO A 89 -12.24 5.85 -36.53
N LEU A 90 -12.79 5.27 -35.48
CA LEU A 90 -14.02 4.49 -35.58
C LEU A 90 -15.20 5.42 -35.86
N LYS A 91 -16.17 4.92 -36.63
CA LYS A 91 -17.46 5.59 -36.88
C LYS A 91 -18.60 5.02 -36.03
N SER A 92 -18.38 3.85 -35.44
CA SER A 92 -19.30 3.07 -34.63
C SER A 92 -18.47 2.14 -33.74
N SER A 93 -19.07 1.52 -32.73
CA SER A 93 -18.40 0.51 -31.91
C SER A 93 -17.92 -0.70 -32.73
N LEU A 94 -17.01 -1.47 -32.14
CA LEU A 94 -16.62 -2.80 -32.63
C LEU A 94 -17.69 -3.83 -32.24
N ILE A 95 -18.03 -3.89 -30.95
CA ILE A 95 -19.05 -4.78 -30.38
C ILE A 95 -20.46 -4.25 -30.71
N SER A 96 -21.40 -5.15 -30.97
CA SER A 96 -22.79 -4.76 -31.22
C SER A 96 -23.47 -4.29 -29.93
N TYR A 97 -23.90 -3.03 -29.90
CA TYR A 97 -24.74 -2.47 -28.84
C TYR A 97 -26.11 -2.07 -29.40
N ASP A 98 -27.14 -2.23 -28.57
CA ASP A 98 -28.52 -1.86 -28.91
C ASP A 98 -28.80 -0.36 -28.67
N ASN A 99 -28.00 0.30 -27.83
CA ASN A 99 -28.18 1.71 -27.51
C ASN A 99 -27.20 2.62 -28.29
N LYS A 100 -27.66 3.83 -28.63
CA LYS A 100 -26.83 4.81 -29.35
C LYS A 100 -25.72 5.38 -28.48
N THR A 101 -25.94 5.49 -27.18
CA THR A 101 -24.97 6.05 -26.22
C THR A 101 -23.68 5.24 -26.19
N ASN A 102 -23.74 3.91 -26.17
CA ASN A 102 -22.53 3.08 -26.15
C ASN A 102 -21.74 3.19 -27.47
N GLU A 103 -22.42 3.41 -28.61
CA GLU A 103 -21.75 3.68 -29.89
C GLU A 103 -20.93 4.97 -29.84
N GLU A 104 -21.52 6.04 -29.32
CA GLU A 104 -20.87 7.34 -29.18
C GLU A 104 -19.70 7.27 -28.19
N LEU A 105 -19.89 6.56 -27.06
CA LEU A 105 -18.85 6.30 -26.08
C LEU A 105 -17.71 5.44 -26.66
N ALA A 106 -18.00 4.41 -27.45
CA ALA A 106 -17.00 3.57 -28.10
C ALA A 106 -16.14 4.37 -29.09
N VAL A 107 -16.76 5.26 -29.88
CA VAL A 107 -16.03 6.16 -30.78
C VAL A 107 -15.15 7.12 -29.97
N LEU A 108 -15.65 7.63 -28.86
CA LEU A 108 -14.94 8.54 -27.96
C LEU A 108 -13.72 7.86 -27.30
N THR A 109 -13.85 6.64 -26.78
CA THR A 109 -12.73 5.89 -26.19
C THR A 109 -11.68 5.53 -27.24
N PHE A 110 -12.09 5.11 -28.44
CA PHE A 110 -11.14 4.76 -29.48
C PHE A 110 -10.33 5.96 -29.96
N ASN A 111 -10.95 7.14 -30.07
CA ASN A 111 -10.22 8.36 -30.40
C ASN A 111 -9.17 8.70 -29.33
N ALA A 112 -9.50 8.55 -28.04
CA ALA A 112 -8.53 8.75 -26.96
C ALA A 112 -7.37 7.74 -27.05
N ILE A 113 -7.66 6.47 -27.37
CA ILE A 113 -6.64 5.42 -27.61
C ILE A 113 -5.74 5.79 -28.79
N LEU A 114 -6.29 6.27 -29.92
CA LEU A 114 -5.50 6.68 -31.09
C LEU A 114 -4.55 7.83 -30.78
N VAL A 115 -5.00 8.82 -30.00
CA VAL A 115 -4.17 9.95 -29.57
C VAL A 115 -3.08 9.48 -28.60
N PHE A 116 -3.44 8.61 -27.65
CA PHE A 116 -2.46 8.02 -26.74
C PHE A 116 -1.40 7.23 -27.48
N CYS A 117 -1.77 6.39 -28.46
CA CYS A 117 -0.84 5.59 -29.26
C CYS A 117 -0.06 6.39 -30.32
N ARG A 118 -0.25 7.72 -30.39
CA ARG A 118 0.37 8.61 -31.40
C ARG A 118 0.05 8.21 -32.85
N ASP A 119 -1.14 7.64 -33.06
CA ASP A 119 -1.65 7.32 -34.39
C ASP A 119 -2.44 8.48 -34.99
N VAL A 120 -2.97 9.36 -34.14
CA VAL A 120 -3.65 10.62 -34.50
C VAL A 120 -3.12 11.76 -33.62
N ILE A 121 -3.02 12.97 -34.20
CA ILE A 121 -2.60 14.17 -33.46
C ILE A 121 -3.80 14.69 -32.66
N GLY A 122 -3.68 14.70 -31.33
CA GLY A 122 -4.67 15.30 -30.44
C GLY A 122 -4.52 16.82 -30.39
N LYS A 123 -5.60 17.57 -30.62
CA LYS A 123 -5.59 19.03 -30.49
C LYS A 123 -5.56 19.42 -29.01
N GLY A 124 -4.37 19.69 -28.46
CA GLY A 124 -4.18 20.16 -27.08
C GLY A 124 -4.48 19.11 -25.99
N GLN A 125 -4.66 17.84 -26.35
CA GLN A 125 -4.88 16.75 -25.40
C GLN A 125 -3.56 16.07 -25.04
N ASN A 126 -3.29 15.93 -23.73
CA ASN A 126 -2.16 15.16 -23.21
C ASN A 126 -2.59 13.70 -22.91
N ASP A 127 -1.62 12.84 -22.65
CA ASP A 127 -1.86 11.41 -22.38
C ASP A 127 -2.76 11.19 -21.16
N TYR A 128 -2.59 12.01 -20.12
CA TYR A 128 -3.42 12.01 -18.92
C TYR A 128 -4.91 12.19 -19.24
N THR A 129 -5.27 13.25 -19.96
CA THR A 129 -6.68 13.55 -20.29
C THR A 129 -7.31 12.42 -21.10
N ASN A 130 -6.55 11.82 -22.02
CA ASN A 130 -7.05 10.71 -22.84
C ASN A 130 -7.30 9.45 -22.01
N ILE A 131 -6.37 9.07 -21.14
CA ILE A 131 -6.53 7.88 -20.29
C ILE A 131 -7.65 8.08 -19.26
N ILE A 132 -7.70 9.22 -18.57
CA ILE A 132 -8.77 9.52 -17.62
C ILE A 132 -10.15 9.43 -18.30
N LYS A 133 -10.26 9.92 -19.53
CA LYS A 133 -11.49 9.80 -20.33
C LYS A 133 -11.87 8.34 -20.57
N VAL A 134 -10.92 7.49 -20.99
CA VAL A 134 -11.18 6.05 -21.19
C VAL A 134 -11.63 5.38 -19.89
N LEU A 135 -10.93 5.62 -18.78
CA LEU A 135 -11.29 5.04 -17.47
C LEU A 135 -12.68 5.52 -17.01
N ALA A 136 -12.98 6.81 -17.18
CA ALA A 136 -14.27 7.39 -16.77
C ALA A 136 -15.46 6.79 -17.52
N VAL A 137 -15.31 6.50 -18.82
CA VAL A 137 -16.36 5.82 -19.61
C VAL A 137 -16.69 4.46 -19.01
N VAL A 138 -15.67 3.65 -18.70
CA VAL A 138 -15.85 2.30 -18.18
C VAL A 138 -16.38 2.32 -16.73
N ARG A 139 -15.92 3.27 -15.89
CA ARG A 139 -16.48 3.43 -14.52
C ARG A 139 -17.97 3.72 -14.54
N LYS A 140 -18.45 4.53 -15.48
CA LYS A 140 -19.88 4.86 -15.62
C LYS A 140 -20.71 3.75 -16.26
N ASN A 141 -20.08 2.85 -17.02
CA ASN A 141 -20.76 1.81 -17.78
C ASN A 141 -19.84 0.59 -17.93
N LEU A 142 -19.84 -0.29 -16.93
CA LEU A 142 -18.91 -1.44 -16.84
C LEU A 142 -18.91 -2.36 -18.09
N PRO A 143 -20.06 -2.64 -18.76
CA PRO A 143 -20.07 -3.38 -20.02
C PRO A 143 -19.17 -2.81 -21.13
N MET A 144 -18.86 -1.50 -21.10
CA MET A 144 -17.92 -0.88 -22.07
C MET A 144 -16.47 -1.37 -21.91
N SER A 145 -16.13 -2.06 -20.82
CA SER A 145 -14.80 -2.64 -20.60
C SER A 145 -14.38 -3.53 -21.77
N ASP A 146 -15.25 -4.43 -22.23
CA ASP A 146 -14.95 -5.35 -23.33
C ASP A 146 -14.68 -4.61 -24.65
N GLU A 147 -15.43 -3.54 -24.94
CA GLU A 147 -15.18 -2.70 -26.11
C GLU A 147 -13.80 -2.06 -26.02
N VAL A 148 -13.43 -1.49 -24.87
CA VAL A 148 -12.11 -0.88 -24.68
C VAL A 148 -11.01 -1.93 -24.79
N TYR A 149 -11.19 -3.14 -24.24
CA TYR A 149 -10.23 -4.23 -24.41
C TYR A 149 -9.97 -4.57 -25.87
N VAL A 150 -11.04 -4.82 -26.65
CA VAL A 150 -10.86 -5.20 -28.06
C VAL A 150 -10.36 -4.03 -28.91
N GLN A 151 -10.67 -2.78 -28.54
CA GLN A 151 -10.11 -1.59 -29.15
C GLN A 151 -8.59 -1.47 -28.92
N ILE A 152 -8.11 -1.74 -27.70
CA ILE A 152 -6.67 -1.70 -27.40
C ILE A 152 -5.95 -2.88 -28.05
N VAL A 153 -6.51 -4.10 -27.98
CA VAL A 153 -5.97 -5.30 -28.66
C VAL A 153 -5.85 -5.08 -30.17
N ARG A 154 -6.82 -4.39 -30.77
CA ARG A 154 -6.73 -4.00 -32.18
C ARG A 154 -5.48 -3.16 -32.45
N GLN A 155 -5.13 -2.23 -31.56
CA GLN A 155 -3.95 -1.37 -31.74
C GLN A 155 -2.62 -2.09 -31.46
N THR A 156 -2.63 -3.22 -30.76
CA THR A 156 -1.43 -4.07 -30.61
C THR A 156 -1.24 -5.04 -31.78
N ASN A 157 -2.33 -5.50 -32.40
CA ASN A 157 -2.29 -6.58 -33.38
C ASN A 157 -1.87 -6.12 -34.79
N ARG A 158 -0.84 -6.78 -35.34
CA ARG A 158 -0.24 -6.50 -36.66
C ARG A 158 0.10 -5.00 -36.87
N ASN A 159 0.48 -4.33 -35.79
CA ASN A 159 0.90 -2.94 -35.82
C ASN A 159 2.37 -2.84 -36.26
N LYS A 160 2.60 -2.28 -37.45
CA LYS A 160 3.95 -2.10 -38.00
C LYS A 160 4.71 -0.89 -37.41
N ARG A 161 4.04 -0.08 -36.58
CA ARG A 161 4.64 1.08 -35.91
C ARG A 161 5.00 0.67 -34.49
N GLN A 162 6.27 0.39 -34.28
CA GLN A 162 6.78 -0.09 -33.00
C GLN A 162 6.37 0.84 -31.83
N ASP A 163 6.62 2.15 -31.92
CA ASP A 163 6.26 3.10 -30.86
C ASP A 163 4.75 3.09 -30.53
N SER A 164 3.89 2.96 -31.55
CA SER A 164 2.44 2.89 -31.36
C SER A 164 2.03 1.56 -30.73
N ALA A 165 2.63 0.45 -31.16
CA ALA A 165 2.38 -0.87 -30.63
C ALA A 165 2.80 -0.97 -29.15
N GLU A 166 3.99 -0.47 -28.80
CA GLU A 166 4.49 -0.43 -27.44
C GLU A 166 3.58 0.39 -26.53
N ARG A 167 3.12 1.57 -26.99
CA ARG A 167 2.16 2.38 -26.24
C ARG A 167 0.82 1.67 -26.08
N ALA A 168 0.29 1.02 -27.11
CA ALA A 168 -0.94 0.25 -27.03
C ALA A 168 -0.82 -0.89 -25.99
N TRP A 169 0.31 -1.60 -25.96
CA TRP A 169 0.57 -2.64 -24.96
C TRP A 169 0.69 -2.09 -23.54
N ARG A 170 1.40 -0.96 -23.35
CA ARG A 170 1.49 -0.27 -22.05
C ARG A 170 0.09 0.15 -21.56
N LEU A 171 -0.74 0.68 -22.47
CA LEU A 171 -2.13 1.00 -22.15
C LEU A 171 -2.95 -0.24 -21.80
N LEU A 172 -2.74 -1.36 -22.48
CA LEU A 172 -3.44 -2.62 -22.19
C LEU A 172 -3.09 -3.13 -20.79
N ALA A 173 -1.79 -3.22 -20.47
CA ALA A 173 -1.31 -3.62 -19.15
C ALA A 173 -1.81 -2.69 -18.04
N PHE A 174 -1.85 -1.39 -18.32
CA PHE A 174 -2.39 -0.41 -17.39
C PHE A 174 -3.91 -0.56 -17.21
N PHE A 175 -4.67 -0.72 -18.30
CA PHE A 175 -6.12 -0.88 -18.26
C PHE A 175 -6.53 -2.15 -17.49
N THR A 176 -5.77 -3.24 -17.62
CA THR A 176 -5.98 -4.46 -16.81
C THR A 176 -5.80 -4.25 -15.32
N ALA A 177 -5.13 -3.20 -14.85
CA ALA A 177 -5.03 -2.87 -13.42
C ALA A 177 -6.31 -2.26 -12.84
N TYR A 178 -7.22 -1.76 -13.70
CA TYR A 178 -8.42 -1.03 -13.29
C TYR A 178 -9.70 -1.83 -13.48
N PHE A 179 -9.80 -2.55 -14.59
CA PHE A 179 -11.02 -3.25 -14.96
C PHE A 179 -10.71 -4.70 -15.29
N ARG A 180 -11.74 -5.54 -15.14
CA ARG A 180 -11.71 -6.94 -15.59
C ARG A 180 -12.45 -7.02 -16.92
N PRO A 181 -12.04 -7.88 -17.87
CA PRO A 181 -12.91 -8.28 -18.96
C PRO A 181 -14.17 -8.92 -18.37
N THR A 182 -15.31 -8.82 -19.07
CA THR A 182 -16.49 -9.54 -18.64
C THR A 182 -16.26 -11.05 -18.70
N LYS A 183 -17.13 -11.84 -18.08
CA LYS A 183 -17.09 -13.31 -18.15
C LYS A 183 -17.15 -13.83 -19.60
N VAL A 184 -17.68 -13.03 -20.54
CA VAL A 184 -17.77 -13.37 -21.95
C VAL A 184 -16.41 -13.21 -22.64
N LEU A 185 -15.73 -12.07 -22.45
CA LEU A 185 -14.45 -11.81 -23.12
C LEU A 185 -13.26 -12.50 -22.43
N LEU A 186 -13.29 -12.65 -21.11
CA LEU A 186 -12.17 -13.14 -20.30
C LEU A 186 -11.47 -14.38 -20.87
N PRO A 187 -12.15 -15.50 -21.20
CA PRO A 187 -11.46 -16.69 -21.69
C PRO A 187 -10.79 -16.49 -23.05
N HIS A 188 -11.38 -15.68 -23.93
CA HIS A 188 -10.78 -15.30 -25.21
C HIS A 188 -9.56 -14.39 -25.05
N PHE A 189 -9.61 -13.49 -24.06
CA PHE A 189 -8.51 -12.58 -23.76
C PHE A 189 -7.33 -13.31 -23.10
N LEU A 190 -7.57 -14.24 -22.16
CA LEU A 190 -6.54 -15.09 -21.59
C LEU A 190 -5.84 -15.93 -22.67
N ALA A 191 -6.60 -16.57 -23.56
CA ALA A 191 -6.04 -17.33 -24.67
C ALA A 191 -5.16 -16.44 -25.58
N HIS A 192 -5.58 -15.21 -25.85
CA HIS A 192 -4.80 -14.25 -26.63
C HIS A 192 -3.49 -13.84 -25.95
N LEU A 193 -3.52 -13.55 -24.65
CA LEU A 193 -2.30 -13.22 -23.89
C LEU A 193 -1.33 -14.40 -23.85
N ASN A 194 -1.84 -15.61 -23.56
CA ASN A 194 -1.02 -16.82 -23.53
C ASN A 194 -0.36 -17.10 -24.89
N GLN A 195 -1.11 -16.98 -25.99
CA GLN A 195 -0.56 -17.09 -27.33
C GLN A 195 0.57 -16.07 -27.56
N LYS A 196 0.35 -14.80 -27.17
CA LYS A 196 1.35 -13.74 -27.35
C LYS A 196 2.60 -13.97 -26.51
N CYS A 197 2.45 -14.43 -25.27
CA CYS A 197 3.57 -14.82 -24.42
C CYS A 197 4.37 -15.98 -25.03
N SER A 198 3.71 -16.97 -25.66
CA SER A 198 4.40 -18.09 -26.33
C SER A 198 5.13 -17.68 -27.62
N GLU A 199 4.68 -16.63 -28.29
CA GLU A 199 5.33 -16.07 -29.49
C GLU A 199 6.58 -15.23 -29.14
N SER A 200 6.74 -14.83 -27.87
CA SER A 200 7.86 -14.00 -27.40
C SER A 200 9.01 -14.87 -26.90
N GLU A 201 10.23 -14.60 -27.38
CA GLU A 201 11.44 -15.28 -26.91
C GLU A 201 11.93 -14.76 -25.54
N THR A 202 11.39 -13.62 -25.05
CA THR A 202 11.81 -12.99 -23.79
C THR A 202 10.70 -13.05 -22.74
N ALA A 203 10.81 -13.98 -21.79
CA ALA A 203 9.74 -14.29 -20.83
C ALA A 203 9.39 -13.19 -19.81
N ASN A 204 10.32 -12.29 -19.45
CA ASN A 204 10.16 -11.39 -18.30
C ASN A 204 10.00 -9.89 -18.61
N SER A 205 10.16 -9.48 -19.88
CA SER A 205 9.96 -8.08 -20.31
C SER A 205 8.94 -7.95 -21.45
N ASP A 206 8.25 -9.04 -21.79
CA ASP A 206 7.21 -9.02 -22.80
C ASP A 206 5.97 -8.26 -22.28
N PRO A 207 5.50 -7.22 -22.98
CA PRO A 207 4.30 -6.51 -22.60
C PRO A 207 3.05 -7.40 -22.45
N ALA A 208 2.98 -8.54 -23.15
CA ALA A 208 1.89 -9.51 -22.97
C ALA A 208 1.97 -10.20 -21.61
N ALA A 209 3.17 -10.62 -21.17
CA ALA A 209 3.40 -11.22 -19.87
C ALA A 209 3.08 -10.24 -18.72
N VAL A 210 3.50 -8.97 -18.85
CA VAL A 210 3.16 -7.91 -17.88
C VAL A 210 1.64 -7.70 -17.81
N THR A 211 0.96 -7.69 -18.97
CA THR A 211 -0.51 -7.57 -19.02
C THR A 211 -1.19 -8.75 -18.34
N LEU A 212 -0.69 -9.97 -18.54
CA LEU A 212 -1.23 -11.18 -17.93
C LEU A 212 -1.07 -11.17 -16.40
N VAL A 213 0.11 -10.79 -15.90
CA VAL A 213 0.36 -10.63 -14.46
C VAL A 213 -0.59 -9.58 -13.87
N ASN A 214 -0.73 -8.41 -14.51
CA ASN A 214 -1.62 -7.36 -14.04
C ASN A 214 -3.08 -7.81 -14.01
N LEU A 215 -3.55 -8.49 -15.05
CA LEU A 215 -4.90 -9.05 -15.10
C LEU A 215 -5.13 -10.02 -13.94
N GLN A 216 -4.18 -10.91 -13.63
CA GLN A 216 -4.29 -11.83 -12.50
C GLN A 216 -4.40 -11.11 -11.16
N GLN A 217 -3.57 -10.09 -10.93
CA GLN A 217 -3.69 -9.27 -9.72
C GLN A 217 -5.09 -8.68 -9.61
N THR A 218 -5.62 -8.15 -10.71
CA THR A 218 -6.95 -7.57 -10.74
C THR A 218 -8.05 -8.60 -10.53
N LEU A 219 -7.88 -9.83 -11.01
CA LEU A 219 -8.82 -10.94 -10.78
C LEU A 219 -8.80 -11.40 -9.31
N ASN A 220 -7.63 -11.37 -8.66
CA ASN A 220 -7.45 -11.79 -7.27
C ASN A 220 -7.90 -10.73 -6.26
N TYR A 221 -7.54 -9.46 -6.49
CA TYR A 221 -7.71 -8.37 -5.51
C TYR A 221 -8.79 -7.34 -5.91
N GLY A 222 -9.31 -7.42 -7.13
CA GLY A 222 -10.17 -6.37 -7.69
C GLY A 222 -9.38 -5.35 -8.48
N GLY A 223 -10.06 -4.39 -9.09
CA GLY A 223 -9.39 -3.31 -9.83
C GLY A 223 -9.09 -2.10 -8.94
N ARG A 224 -8.12 -1.30 -9.37
CA ARG A 224 -7.82 0.01 -8.78
C ARG A 224 -9.05 0.93 -8.76
N ARG A 225 -9.28 1.57 -7.62
CA ARG A 225 -10.47 2.40 -7.38
C ARG A 225 -10.20 3.89 -7.58
N HIS A 226 -8.99 4.35 -7.30
CA HIS A 226 -8.63 5.76 -7.46
C HIS A 226 -8.16 6.05 -8.89
N PRO A 227 -8.43 7.23 -9.47
CA PRO A 227 -7.83 7.60 -10.75
C PRO A 227 -6.30 7.70 -10.63
N PRO A 228 -5.55 7.44 -11.72
CA PRO A 228 -4.10 7.59 -11.72
C PRO A 228 -3.69 9.05 -11.72
N THR A 229 -2.53 9.35 -11.15
CA THR A 229 -1.96 10.71 -11.21
C THR A 229 -1.38 11.03 -12.59
N GLU A 230 -1.15 12.31 -12.89
CA GLU A 230 -0.47 12.71 -14.13
C GLU A 230 0.95 12.14 -14.22
N VAL A 231 1.67 12.09 -13.10
CA VAL A 231 3.01 11.48 -13.03
C VAL A 231 2.97 10.00 -13.37
N GLU A 232 1.96 9.27 -12.87
CA GLU A 232 1.77 7.86 -13.20
C GLU A 232 1.54 7.66 -14.71
N ILE A 233 0.68 8.47 -15.32
CA ILE A 233 0.41 8.39 -16.76
C ILE A 233 1.63 8.78 -17.61
N GLN A 234 2.40 9.79 -17.19
CA GLN A 234 3.63 10.17 -17.87
C GLN A 234 4.66 9.03 -17.84
N ALA A 235 4.81 8.39 -16.68
CA ALA A 235 5.69 7.23 -16.50
C ALA A 235 5.31 6.08 -17.45
N ILE A 236 4.02 5.72 -17.52
CA ILE A 236 3.52 4.69 -18.43
C ILE A 236 3.75 5.09 -19.89
N SER A 237 3.58 6.36 -20.22
CA SER A 237 3.73 6.87 -21.60
C SER A 237 5.16 6.71 -22.13
N ILE A 238 6.17 6.86 -21.25
CA ILE A 238 7.59 6.68 -21.58
C ILE A 238 8.10 5.24 -21.36
N GLY A 239 7.25 4.34 -20.82
CA GLY A 239 7.59 2.93 -20.62
C GLY A 239 8.16 2.58 -19.25
N SER A 240 8.08 3.48 -18.27
CA SER A 240 8.37 3.12 -16.88
C SER A 240 7.22 2.28 -16.32
N THR A 241 7.58 1.14 -15.71
CA THR A 241 6.64 0.14 -15.17
C THR A 241 6.69 0.04 -13.65
N SER A 242 7.51 0.85 -12.99
CA SER A 242 7.67 0.83 -11.53
C SER A 242 7.93 2.23 -10.97
N PHE A 243 7.53 2.42 -9.72
CA PHE A 243 7.65 3.63 -8.94
C PHE A 243 8.40 3.30 -7.64
N GLU A 244 9.30 4.17 -7.21
CA GLU A 244 9.96 4.02 -5.92
C GLU A 244 9.04 4.53 -4.81
N GLN A 245 8.70 3.63 -3.88
CA GLN A 245 7.92 3.92 -2.69
C GLN A 245 8.81 3.76 -1.46
N ILE A 246 8.79 4.76 -0.58
CA ILE A 246 9.46 4.68 0.72
C ILE A 246 8.45 4.19 1.75
N PHE A 247 8.77 3.08 2.41
CA PHE A 247 8.10 2.62 3.62
C PHE A 247 8.94 2.97 4.84
N ILE A 248 8.28 3.21 5.98
CA ILE A 248 8.93 3.46 7.25
C ILE A 248 8.84 2.19 8.10
N LEU A 249 9.98 1.66 8.51
CA LEU A 249 10.06 0.55 9.45
C LEU A 249 10.31 1.08 10.88
N PRO A 250 10.11 0.26 11.92
CA PRO A 250 10.38 0.64 13.30
C PRO A 250 11.80 1.18 13.48
N GLY A 251 11.93 2.23 14.28
CA GLY A 251 13.18 2.98 14.42
C GLY A 251 13.37 4.06 13.35
N ARG A 252 12.31 4.39 12.59
CA ARG A 252 12.30 5.38 11.50
C ARG A 252 13.24 5.03 10.36
N ILE A 253 13.51 3.74 10.17
CA ILE A 253 14.33 3.23 9.08
C ILE A 253 13.51 3.38 7.79
N LYS A 254 14.10 4.02 6.78
CA LYS A 254 13.50 4.14 5.45
C LYS A 254 13.83 2.88 4.65
N TRP A 255 12.82 2.21 4.14
CA TRP A 255 12.95 1.06 3.25
C TRP A 255 12.39 1.43 1.89
N GLU A 256 13.27 1.49 0.90
CA GLU A 256 12.93 1.82 -0.49
C GLU A 256 12.48 0.55 -1.21
N PHE A 257 11.28 0.59 -1.78
CA PHE A 257 10.68 -0.56 -2.45
C PHE A 257 10.05 -0.14 -3.77
N LYS A 258 10.28 -0.94 -4.81
CA LYS A 258 9.70 -0.68 -6.14
C LYS A 258 8.29 -1.25 -6.21
N VAL A 259 7.31 -0.37 -6.39
CA VAL A 259 5.91 -0.74 -6.60
C VAL A 259 5.53 -0.55 -8.06
N ASN A 260 4.62 -1.36 -8.57
CA ASN A 260 3.99 -1.16 -9.86
C ASN A 260 2.49 -0.84 -9.68
N THR A 261 1.78 -0.66 -10.78
CA THR A 261 0.35 -0.28 -10.78
C THR A 261 -0.57 -1.31 -10.15
N THR A 262 -0.12 -2.55 -9.92
CA THR A 262 -0.92 -3.64 -9.34
C THR A 262 -0.37 -4.16 -8.01
N THR A 263 0.65 -3.50 -7.44
CA THR A 263 1.25 -3.91 -6.17
C THR A 263 0.29 -3.63 -5.01
N VAL A 264 -0.05 -4.67 -4.26
CA VAL A 264 -0.87 -4.57 -3.04
C VAL A 264 -0.02 -4.68 -1.78
N VAL A 265 -0.55 -4.19 -0.65
CA VAL A 265 0.11 -4.21 0.67
C VAL A 265 0.59 -5.60 1.07
N LYS A 266 -0.21 -6.66 0.82
CA LYS A 266 0.15 -8.05 1.12
C LYS A 266 1.47 -8.44 0.46
N GLN A 267 1.66 -8.09 -0.81
CA GLN A 267 2.87 -8.42 -1.55
C GLN A 267 4.09 -7.68 -1.00
N VAL A 268 3.92 -6.43 -0.58
CA VAL A 268 4.99 -5.64 0.06
C VAL A 268 5.45 -6.33 1.35
N ILE A 269 4.50 -6.76 2.20
CA ILE A 269 4.78 -7.48 3.44
C ILE A 269 5.43 -8.84 3.15
N GLU A 270 4.97 -9.58 2.14
CA GLU A 270 5.58 -10.84 1.71
C GLU A 270 7.03 -10.63 1.23
N CYS A 271 7.32 -9.54 0.50
CA CYS A 271 8.68 -9.21 0.10
C CYS A 271 9.57 -8.89 1.29
N LEU A 272 9.10 -8.05 2.21
CA LEU A 272 9.82 -7.73 3.44
C LEU A 272 10.06 -8.98 4.30
N GLY A 273 9.06 -9.85 4.40
CA GLY A 273 9.16 -11.13 5.08
C GLY A 273 10.25 -12.03 4.51
N ARG A 274 10.39 -12.10 3.18
CA ARG A 274 11.48 -12.83 2.53
C ARG A 274 12.86 -12.24 2.87
N GLU A 275 12.99 -10.91 2.94
CA GLU A 275 14.23 -10.25 3.39
C GLU A 275 14.58 -10.61 4.86
N PHE A 276 13.56 -10.81 5.68
CA PHE A 276 13.69 -11.27 7.06
C PHE A 276 13.87 -12.79 7.21
N GLY A 277 13.77 -13.56 6.12
CA GLY A 277 13.84 -15.02 6.17
C GLY A 277 12.60 -15.68 6.78
N ILE A 278 11.47 -14.97 6.85
CA ILE A 278 10.20 -15.49 7.37
C ILE A 278 9.56 -16.36 6.27
N THR A 279 9.42 -17.65 6.56
CA THR A 279 8.79 -18.63 5.66
C THR A 279 7.39 -19.04 6.12
N ASP A 280 7.04 -18.84 7.40
CA ASP A 280 5.73 -19.18 7.94
C ASP A 280 4.71 -18.09 7.61
N GLN A 281 3.66 -18.46 6.88
CA GLN A 281 2.58 -17.55 6.51
C GLN A 281 1.82 -17.02 7.73
N ARG A 282 1.77 -17.76 8.84
CA ARG A 282 1.13 -17.32 10.07
C ARG A 282 1.88 -16.15 10.68
N GLU A 283 3.21 -16.20 10.71
CA GLU A 283 4.04 -15.08 11.18
C GLU A 283 3.91 -13.87 10.25
N LEU A 284 3.90 -14.07 8.92
CA LEU A 284 3.68 -12.97 7.96
C LEU A 284 2.34 -12.28 8.15
N ASN A 285 1.28 -13.04 8.48
CA ASN A 285 -0.06 -12.49 8.72
C ASN A 285 -0.14 -11.64 10.01
N GLU A 286 0.91 -11.64 10.84
CA GLU A 286 0.98 -10.77 12.01
C GLU A 286 1.49 -9.36 11.68
N PHE A 287 2.01 -9.14 10.47
CA PHE A 287 2.47 -7.82 10.01
C PHE A 287 1.32 -7.03 9.38
N GLY A 288 1.35 -5.71 9.57
CA GLY A 288 0.39 -4.78 9.00
C GLY A 288 1.05 -3.50 8.52
N ALA A 289 0.42 -2.86 7.54
CA ALA A 289 0.81 -1.55 7.03
C ALA A 289 -0.18 -0.47 7.48
N PHE A 290 0.34 0.70 7.81
CA PHE A 290 -0.42 1.83 8.35
C PHE A 290 -0.05 3.09 7.59
N LEU A 291 -1.05 3.78 7.06
CA LEU A 291 -0.90 5.09 6.44
C LEU A 291 -0.93 6.16 7.54
N PHE A 292 0.10 7.01 7.56
CA PHE A 292 0.17 8.19 8.40
C PHE A 292 -0.05 9.42 7.54
N VAL A 293 -1.13 10.14 7.80
CA VAL A 293 -1.49 11.36 7.08
C VAL A 293 -1.01 12.58 7.86
N MET A 294 -0.24 13.45 7.22
CA MET A 294 0.30 14.68 7.79
C MET A 294 -0.57 15.87 7.34
N GLU A 295 -1.43 16.35 8.23
CA GLU A 295 -2.21 17.57 8.02
C GLU A 295 -1.59 18.74 8.80
N ALA A 296 -1.50 19.92 8.16
CA ALA A 296 -1.11 21.13 8.88
C ALA A 296 -2.17 21.45 9.94
N ASN A 297 -1.76 21.47 11.22
CA ASN A 297 -2.57 21.85 12.38
C ASN A 297 -3.55 20.80 12.93
N LYS A 298 -3.42 19.52 12.56
CA LYS A 298 -4.11 18.41 13.26
C LYS A 298 -3.12 17.34 13.70
N ALA A 299 -3.48 16.60 14.73
CA ALA A 299 -2.78 15.35 15.04
C ALA A 299 -2.89 14.43 13.81
N GLY A 300 -1.76 13.89 13.36
CA GLY A 300 -1.73 13.02 12.18
C GLY A 300 -2.66 11.83 12.35
N GLU A 301 -3.45 11.55 11.31
CA GLU A 301 -4.36 10.40 11.30
C GLU A 301 -3.59 9.13 10.93
N ILE A 302 -3.88 8.03 11.63
CA ILE A 302 -3.29 6.72 11.36
C ILE A 302 -4.39 5.80 10.83
N ILE A 303 -4.24 5.35 9.59
CA ILE A 303 -5.24 4.53 8.90
C ILE A 303 -4.62 3.16 8.61
N PRO A 304 -5.15 2.05 9.18
CA PRO A 304 -4.69 0.72 8.83
C PRO A 304 -5.04 0.39 7.37
N LEU A 305 -4.06 -0.08 6.61
CA LEU A 305 -4.26 -0.48 5.22
C LEU A 305 -4.63 -1.97 5.15
N GLN A 306 -5.65 -2.28 4.35
CA GLN A 306 -6.04 -3.67 4.12
C GLN A 306 -4.99 -4.40 3.27
N PRO A 307 -4.78 -5.72 3.46
CA PRO A 307 -3.77 -6.46 2.69
C PRO A 307 -3.95 -6.39 1.16
N ASP A 308 -5.19 -6.28 0.68
CA ASP A 308 -5.54 -6.18 -0.73
C ASP A 308 -5.57 -4.73 -1.27
N THR A 309 -5.22 -3.74 -0.43
CA THR A 309 -5.14 -2.34 -0.87
C THR A 309 -3.97 -2.13 -1.83
N PHE A 310 -4.23 -1.53 -2.98
CA PHE A 310 -3.21 -1.12 -3.93
C PHE A 310 -2.41 0.06 -3.38
N VAL A 311 -1.08 -0.05 -3.35
CA VAL A 311 -0.20 1.04 -2.86
C VAL A 311 -0.35 2.29 -3.72
N MET A 312 -0.49 2.13 -5.03
CA MET A 312 -0.68 3.25 -5.95
C MET A 312 -2.04 3.96 -5.78
N ASP A 313 -3.06 3.28 -5.26
CA ASP A 313 -4.34 3.94 -4.90
C ASP A 313 -4.15 4.86 -3.70
N VAL A 314 -3.41 4.42 -2.68
CA VAL A 314 -3.04 5.27 -1.52
C VAL A 314 -2.26 6.50 -1.99
N ASN A 315 -1.25 6.29 -2.84
CA ASN A 315 -0.46 7.40 -3.39
C ASN A 315 -1.31 8.39 -4.19
N SER A 316 -2.26 7.87 -4.99
CA SER A 316 -3.14 8.70 -5.81
C SER A 316 -4.08 9.52 -4.94
N ASP A 317 -4.75 8.91 -3.97
CA ASP A 317 -5.66 9.61 -3.04
C ASP A 317 -4.93 10.74 -2.30
N MET A 318 -3.78 10.45 -1.69
CA MET A 318 -2.99 11.44 -0.96
C MET A 318 -2.51 12.59 -1.87
N THR A 319 -2.14 12.28 -3.11
CA THR A 319 -1.74 13.29 -4.10
C THR A 319 -2.91 14.22 -4.44
N TYR A 320 -4.10 13.68 -4.68
CA TYR A 320 -5.29 14.50 -4.98
C TYR A 320 -5.74 15.36 -3.80
N ARG A 321 -5.64 14.81 -2.58
CA ARG A 321 -5.91 15.55 -1.34
C ARG A 321 -4.81 16.56 -1.00
N LYS A 322 -3.66 16.51 -1.69
CA LYS A 322 -2.47 17.35 -1.44
C LYS A 322 -1.95 17.21 -0.01
N LEU A 323 -2.00 16.00 0.54
CA LEU A 323 -1.55 15.70 1.90
C LEU A 323 -0.20 15.01 1.87
N GLY A 324 0.69 15.40 2.78
CA GLY A 324 1.91 14.66 3.03
C GLY A 324 1.57 13.36 3.75
N PHE A 325 2.26 12.27 3.43
CA PHE A 325 2.02 10.98 4.08
C PHE A 325 3.25 10.10 4.09
N PHE A 326 3.21 9.04 4.90
CA PHE A 326 4.11 7.90 4.79
C PHE A 326 3.38 6.61 5.17
N ILE A 327 3.86 5.47 4.67
CA ILE A 327 3.32 4.15 5.01
C ILE A 327 4.31 3.47 5.94
N MET A 328 3.86 3.07 7.13
CA MET A 328 4.66 2.36 8.11
C MET A 328 4.30 0.87 8.12
N ILE A 329 5.29 -0.01 8.23
CA ILE A 329 5.07 -1.45 8.41
C ILE A 329 5.52 -1.85 9.80
N GLN A 330 4.67 -2.57 10.52
CA GLN A 330 4.96 -3.07 11.88
C GLN A 330 4.33 -4.44 12.10
N ARG A 331 4.84 -5.18 13.09
CA ARG A 331 4.21 -6.41 13.58
C ARG A 331 3.09 -6.05 14.55
N VAL A 332 1.85 -6.38 14.20
CA VAL A 332 0.64 -6.01 14.94
C VAL A 332 0.29 -7.07 15.99
N ILE A 333 0.45 -8.34 15.63
CA ILE A 333 0.17 -9.49 16.49
C ILE A 333 1.49 -10.15 16.89
N TRP A 334 1.55 -10.72 18.09
CA TRP A 334 2.74 -11.39 18.60
C TRP A 334 2.36 -12.78 19.16
N ALA A 335 1.80 -13.64 18.32
CA ALA A 335 1.41 -15.00 18.67
C ALA A 335 2.48 -16.02 18.24
N GLU A 336 3.00 -15.89 17.03
CA GLU A 336 4.07 -16.74 16.52
C GLU A 336 5.43 -16.41 17.17
N PRO A 337 6.34 -17.39 17.32
CA PRO A 337 7.62 -17.18 17.98
C PRO A 337 8.53 -16.23 17.18
N ILE A 338 9.28 -15.39 17.88
CA ILE A 338 10.30 -14.52 17.28
C ILE A 338 11.52 -15.38 16.91
N SER A 339 11.89 -15.38 15.63
CA SER A 339 13.19 -15.89 15.17
C SER A 339 14.31 -14.89 15.49
N PHE A 340 15.43 -15.40 16.01
CA PHE A 340 16.64 -14.62 16.29
C PHE A 340 17.78 -14.95 15.30
N GLU A 341 17.42 -15.42 14.10
CA GLU A 341 18.40 -15.78 13.07
C GLU A 341 18.81 -14.59 12.19
N ASN A 342 17.86 -13.70 11.88
CA ASN A 342 18.08 -12.57 10.98
C ASN A 342 18.33 -11.25 11.76
N PRO A 343 19.52 -10.63 11.65
CA PRO A 343 19.86 -9.38 12.36
C PRO A 343 18.92 -8.20 12.07
N SER A 344 18.42 -8.09 10.83
CA SER A 344 17.51 -7.02 10.43
C SER A 344 16.14 -7.18 11.08
N LEU A 345 15.64 -8.42 11.18
CA LEU A 345 14.40 -8.74 11.89
C LEU A 345 14.52 -8.46 13.40
N ILE A 346 15.66 -8.83 14.00
CA ILE A 346 15.95 -8.53 15.41
C ILE A 346 15.93 -7.03 15.65
N THR A 347 16.61 -6.26 14.79
CA THR A 347 16.64 -4.79 14.88
C THR A 347 15.24 -4.19 14.69
N PHE A 348 14.44 -4.73 13.77
CA PHE A 348 13.05 -4.33 13.54
C PHE A 348 12.21 -4.49 14.82
N PHE A 349 12.22 -5.68 15.44
CA PHE A 349 11.46 -5.93 16.67
C PHE A 349 12.00 -5.14 17.86
N PHE A 350 13.32 -5.04 17.99
CA PHE A 350 13.97 -4.24 19.02
C PHE A 350 13.47 -2.80 18.96
N ASN A 351 13.53 -2.17 17.78
CA ASN A 351 13.09 -0.80 17.58
C ASN A 351 11.58 -0.61 17.82
N GLN A 352 10.75 -1.61 17.46
CA GLN A 352 9.31 -1.52 17.65
C GLN A 352 8.92 -1.53 19.14
N MET A 353 9.64 -2.29 19.97
CA MET A 353 9.35 -2.42 21.40
C MET A 353 9.87 -1.26 22.26
N LEU A 354 10.66 -0.34 21.69
CA LEU A 354 11.31 0.74 22.43
C LEU A 354 10.32 1.68 23.11
N ASP A 355 9.30 2.14 22.39
CA ASP A 355 8.34 3.11 22.94
C ASP A 355 7.58 2.50 24.10
N ASP A 356 7.06 1.28 23.96
CA ASP A 356 6.31 0.60 25.01
C ASP A 356 7.16 0.31 26.25
N TYR A 357 8.45 0.01 26.06
CA TYR A 357 9.40 -0.14 27.16
C TYR A 357 9.67 1.21 27.86
N ILE A 358 10.06 2.26 27.13
CA ILE A 358 10.46 3.56 27.73
C ILE A 358 9.28 4.28 28.36
N THR A 359 8.09 4.20 27.76
CA THR A 359 6.87 4.77 28.35
C THR A 359 6.39 3.97 29.57
N GLY A 360 6.91 2.76 29.78
CA GLY A 360 6.59 1.90 30.91
C GLY A 360 5.31 1.08 30.73
N LYS A 361 4.71 1.06 29.53
CA LYS A 361 3.45 0.34 29.26
C LYS A 361 3.57 -1.16 29.50
N LEU A 362 4.77 -1.72 29.31
CA LEU A 362 5.04 -3.14 29.57
C LEU A 362 5.03 -3.52 31.06
N PHE A 363 5.04 -2.53 31.95
CA PHE A 363 5.15 -2.69 33.40
C PHE A 363 3.94 -2.15 34.16
N TYR A 364 2.82 -1.88 33.48
CA TYR A 364 1.58 -1.54 34.16
C TYR A 364 1.20 -2.62 35.19
N GLY A 365 0.84 -2.21 36.41
CA GLY A 365 0.58 -3.08 37.55
C GLY A 365 1.85 -3.65 38.25
N GLU A 366 3.06 -3.39 37.74
CA GLU A 366 4.32 -3.84 38.34
C GLU A 366 5.10 -2.73 39.08
N GLY A 367 4.44 -1.59 39.38
CA GLY A 367 5.07 -0.49 40.11
C GLY A 367 4.37 0.88 39.99
N GLY A 368 3.03 0.91 39.97
CA GLY A 368 2.26 2.13 39.72
C GLY A 368 2.33 3.14 40.85
N THR A 369 2.49 2.69 42.11
CA THR A 369 2.51 3.59 43.28
C THR A 369 3.50 3.20 44.38
N HIS A 370 3.96 1.95 44.39
CA HIS A 370 4.90 1.44 45.38
C HIS A 370 6.34 1.38 44.87
N LYS A 371 7.29 1.54 45.80
CA LYS A 371 8.73 1.43 45.55
C LYS A 371 9.02 0.08 44.90
N LEU A 372 9.75 0.09 43.78
CA LEU A 372 10.13 -1.12 43.06
C LEU A 372 10.72 -2.19 43.99
N SER A 373 10.24 -3.41 43.83
CA SER A 373 10.86 -4.56 44.50
C SER A 373 12.33 -4.67 44.09
N LYS A 374 13.19 -5.19 44.96
CA LYS A 374 14.60 -5.40 44.64
C LYS A 374 14.77 -6.22 43.35
N PHE A 375 13.91 -7.21 43.15
CA PHE A 375 13.89 -8.02 41.94
C PHE A 375 13.61 -7.19 40.68
N HIS A 376 12.55 -6.37 40.68
CA HIS A 376 12.19 -5.53 39.54
C HIS A 376 13.25 -4.44 39.27
N PHE A 377 13.82 -3.86 40.32
CA PHE A 377 14.93 -2.91 40.20
C PHE A 377 16.14 -3.56 39.48
N ASP A 378 16.59 -4.72 39.95
CA ASP A 378 17.72 -5.44 39.35
C ASP A 378 17.42 -5.90 37.91
N GLU A 379 16.17 -6.23 37.59
CA GLU A 379 15.76 -6.53 36.21
C GLU A 379 15.79 -5.29 35.30
N THR A 380 15.34 -4.13 35.77
CA THR A 380 15.42 -2.87 35.01
C THR A 380 16.85 -2.48 34.75
N VAL A 381 17.75 -2.63 35.72
CA VAL A 381 19.20 -2.41 35.53
C VAL A 381 19.75 -3.28 34.40
N LYS A 382 19.36 -4.57 34.36
CA LYS A 382 19.78 -5.50 33.29
C LYS A 382 19.22 -5.09 31.93
N LEU A 383 17.93 -4.78 31.85
CA LEU A 383 17.27 -4.35 30.61
C LEU A 383 17.89 -3.05 30.07
N ALA A 384 18.19 -2.10 30.95
CA ALA A 384 18.83 -0.84 30.59
C ALA A 384 20.24 -1.05 30.01
N ALA A 385 21.03 -1.96 30.59
CA ALA A 385 22.34 -2.32 30.06
C ALA A 385 22.24 -2.95 28.66
N PHE A 386 21.34 -3.92 28.46
CA PHE A 386 21.11 -4.52 27.14
C PHE A 386 20.59 -3.50 26.12
N LEU A 387 19.69 -2.61 26.53
CA LEU A 387 19.15 -1.56 25.67
C LEU A 387 20.25 -0.60 25.21
N PHE A 388 21.13 -0.18 26.13
CA PHE A 388 22.23 0.71 25.82
C PHE A 388 23.21 0.11 24.80
N VAL A 389 23.61 -1.15 25.00
CA VAL A 389 24.46 -1.88 24.04
C VAL A 389 23.70 -2.17 22.74
N GLY A 390 22.40 -2.44 22.83
CA GLY A 390 21.51 -2.69 21.68
C GLY A 390 21.34 -1.49 20.75
N PHE A 391 21.60 -0.26 21.24
CA PHE A 391 21.73 0.93 20.40
C PHE A 391 23.08 1.01 19.64
N GLY A 392 23.97 0.02 19.80
CA GLY A 392 25.30 0.00 19.19
C GLY A 392 26.33 0.85 19.93
N LYS A 393 26.07 1.23 21.18
CA LYS A 393 27.01 2.00 22.00
C LYS A 393 28.03 1.07 22.65
N ASN A 394 29.31 1.32 22.38
CA ASN A 394 30.44 0.50 22.84
C ASN A 394 31.18 1.10 24.05
N HIS A 395 30.55 2.01 24.79
CA HIS A 395 31.12 2.67 25.97
C HIS A 395 30.20 2.51 27.19
N PHE A 396 30.55 3.13 28.31
CA PHE A 396 29.64 3.18 29.47
C PHE A 396 28.62 4.33 29.31
N PRO A 397 27.36 4.15 29.76
CA PRO A 397 26.37 5.20 29.73
C PRO A 397 26.77 6.36 30.63
N SER A 398 26.38 7.57 30.22
CA SER A 398 26.40 8.77 31.05
C SER A 398 25.11 8.90 31.86
N GLN A 399 25.03 9.87 32.78
CA GLN A 399 23.80 10.12 33.54
C GLN A 399 22.63 10.56 32.64
N SER A 400 22.89 11.32 31.58
CA SER A 400 21.84 11.76 30.64
C SER A 400 21.28 10.61 29.80
N ASP A 401 22.06 9.54 29.59
CA ASP A 401 21.58 8.36 28.87
C ASP A 401 20.46 7.62 29.64
N MET A 402 20.35 7.79 30.96
CA MET A 402 19.36 7.10 31.80
C MET A 402 17.92 7.36 31.35
N GLU A 403 17.63 8.58 30.88
CA GLU A 403 16.29 8.95 30.36
C GLU A 403 15.90 8.18 29.11
N SER A 404 16.88 7.67 28.37
CA SER A 404 16.69 6.91 27.13
C SER A 404 16.72 5.39 27.32
N ILE A 405 17.09 4.89 28.50
CA ILE A 405 17.25 3.45 28.77
C ILE A 405 16.45 2.93 29.98
N ILE A 406 15.99 3.81 30.86
CA ILE A 406 15.14 3.48 32.02
C ILE A 406 13.69 3.89 31.70
N PRO A 407 12.69 3.02 31.96
CA PRO A 407 11.29 3.40 31.81
C PRO A 407 10.94 4.63 32.64
N ARG A 408 10.25 5.61 32.03
CA ARG A 408 9.92 6.91 32.64
C ARG A 408 9.24 6.81 34.01
N PRO A 409 8.30 5.88 34.27
CA PRO A 409 7.71 5.74 35.60
C PRO A 409 8.72 5.30 36.66
N MET A 410 9.66 4.42 36.30
CA MET A 410 10.67 3.86 37.21
C MET A 410 11.79 4.86 37.50
N LEU A 411 12.18 5.64 36.48
CA LEU A 411 13.20 6.68 36.62
C LEU A 411 12.83 7.70 37.69
N LYS A 412 11.54 8.02 37.84
CA LYS A 412 11.03 8.97 38.85
C LYS A 412 11.11 8.46 40.30
N GLN A 413 11.29 7.15 40.52
CA GLN A 413 11.27 6.56 41.86
C GLN A 413 12.63 6.62 42.60
N TYR A 414 13.74 6.77 41.87
CA TYR A 414 15.09 6.75 42.43
C TYR A 414 15.96 7.82 41.78
N ASP A 415 17.05 8.21 42.46
CA ASP A 415 18.00 9.18 41.91
C ASP A 415 18.71 8.64 40.66
N THR A 416 18.91 9.52 39.67
CA THR A 416 19.57 9.19 38.41
C THR A 416 21.01 8.69 38.62
N THR A 417 21.70 9.20 39.64
CA THR A 417 23.06 8.76 40.00
C THR A 417 23.07 7.29 40.42
N LEU A 418 22.07 6.86 41.20
CA LEU A 418 21.95 5.48 41.64
C LEU A 418 21.69 4.54 40.46
N TRP A 419 20.79 4.90 39.55
CA TRP A 419 20.56 4.12 38.32
C TRP A 419 21.84 3.98 37.51
N HIS A 420 22.54 5.09 37.26
CA HIS A 420 23.80 5.10 36.53
C HIS A 420 24.86 4.21 37.19
N GLU A 421 25.06 4.31 38.51
CA GLU A 421 26.03 3.48 39.23
C GLU A 421 25.71 1.98 39.08
N LYS A 422 24.43 1.60 39.19
CA LYS A 422 24.00 0.20 39.10
C LYS A 422 24.09 -0.34 37.68
N VAL A 423 23.73 0.43 36.67
CA VAL A 423 23.86 0.04 35.26
C VAL A 423 25.34 -0.13 34.88
N CYS A 424 26.19 0.86 35.21
CA CYS A 424 27.63 0.78 34.97
C CYS A 424 28.27 -0.39 35.74
N GLY A 425 27.85 -0.61 36.99
CA GLY A 425 28.29 -1.75 37.80
C GLY A 425 27.93 -3.09 37.16
N HIS A 426 26.68 -3.23 36.68
CA HIS A 426 26.23 -4.44 36.00
C HIS A 426 27.02 -4.70 34.71
N MET A 427 27.24 -3.68 33.88
CA MET A 427 28.02 -3.78 32.65
C MET A 427 29.49 -4.17 32.91
N LYS A 428 30.10 -3.74 34.03
CA LYS A 428 31.46 -4.16 34.42
C LYS A 428 31.52 -5.62 34.87
N SER A 429 30.46 -6.10 35.52
CA SER A 429 30.40 -7.45 36.10
C SER A 429 30.00 -8.55 35.10
N THR A 430 29.51 -8.17 33.92
CA THR A 430 28.95 -9.11 32.93
C THR A 430 29.88 -9.18 31.71
N PRO A 431 30.04 -10.35 31.06
CA PRO A 431 30.77 -10.42 29.79
C PRO A 431 30.24 -9.42 28.77
N SER A 432 31.15 -8.84 27.98
CA SER A 432 30.74 -7.97 26.87
C SER A 432 29.92 -8.78 25.86
N CYS A 433 28.80 -8.22 25.43
CA CYS A 433 27.98 -8.75 24.35
C CYS A 433 28.00 -7.78 23.17
N ASN A 434 27.82 -8.31 21.96
CA ASN A 434 27.67 -7.46 20.77
C ASN A 434 26.23 -6.89 20.68
N THR A 435 26.03 -5.92 19.79
CA THR A 435 24.73 -5.24 19.60
C THR A 435 23.59 -6.24 19.36
N GLN A 436 23.79 -7.23 18.49
CA GLN A 436 22.76 -8.21 18.16
C GLN A 436 22.41 -9.08 19.37
N GLN A 437 23.40 -9.59 20.10
CA GLN A 437 23.21 -10.37 21.32
C GLN A 437 22.45 -9.56 22.38
N ALA A 438 22.80 -8.28 22.55
CA ALA A 438 22.12 -7.39 23.48
C ALA A 438 20.64 -7.18 23.09
N GLN A 439 20.35 -6.97 21.80
CA GLN A 439 18.99 -6.88 21.30
C GLN A 439 18.20 -8.19 21.51
N CYS A 440 18.81 -9.34 21.24
CA CYS A 440 18.20 -10.65 21.49
C CYS A 440 17.88 -10.88 22.98
N GLU A 441 18.81 -10.56 23.88
CA GLU A 441 18.62 -10.69 25.33
C GLU A 441 17.53 -9.73 25.84
N PHE A 442 17.53 -8.48 25.35
CA PHE A 442 16.50 -7.50 25.65
C PHE A 442 15.11 -8.01 25.25
N LEU A 443 14.95 -8.42 23.99
CA LEU A 443 13.69 -8.97 23.47
C LEU A 443 13.27 -10.26 24.21
N SER A 444 14.21 -11.16 24.48
CA SER A 444 13.96 -12.42 25.18
C SER A 444 13.46 -12.21 26.61
N LYS A 445 13.94 -11.16 27.29
CA LYS A 445 13.45 -10.76 28.61
C LYS A 445 12.09 -10.07 28.53
N LEU A 446 11.90 -9.13 27.60
CA LEU A 446 10.62 -8.45 27.44
C LEU A 446 9.48 -9.40 27.07
N ARG A 447 9.74 -10.42 26.24
CA ARG A 447 8.76 -11.42 25.82
C ARG A 447 8.10 -12.18 26.98
N LYS A 448 8.77 -12.27 28.13
CA LYS A 448 8.24 -12.94 29.33
C LYS A 448 7.17 -12.12 30.05
N ARG A 449 7.08 -10.81 29.77
CA ARG A 449 6.09 -9.93 30.40
C ARG A 449 4.68 -10.27 29.95
N LYS A 450 3.72 -10.03 30.82
CA LYS A 450 2.29 -10.26 30.54
C LYS A 450 1.80 -9.38 29.38
N LEU A 451 2.24 -8.13 29.37
CA LEU A 451 1.82 -7.09 28.42
C LEU A 451 2.72 -6.98 27.18
N PHE A 452 3.60 -7.95 26.95
CA PHE A 452 4.42 -7.98 25.74
C PHE A 452 3.54 -8.05 24.49
N GLY A 453 3.90 -7.26 23.47
CA GLY A 453 3.20 -7.23 22.18
C GLY A 453 1.76 -6.73 22.27
N CYS A 454 1.40 -5.99 23.32
CA CYS A 454 0.07 -5.43 23.46
C CYS A 454 -0.11 -4.19 22.57
N SER A 455 -1.29 -4.07 21.96
CA SER A 455 -1.80 -2.77 21.51
C SER A 455 -2.49 -2.08 22.69
N PHE A 456 -2.11 -0.84 22.98
CA PHE A 456 -2.61 -0.07 24.13
C PHE A 456 -3.59 1.03 23.68
N PHE A 457 -4.76 1.09 24.30
CA PHE A 457 -5.83 2.04 24.00
C PHE A 457 -6.24 2.77 25.28
N ALA A 458 -6.15 4.09 25.30
CA ALA A 458 -6.73 4.89 26.38
C ALA A 458 -8.25 4.91 26.22
N VAL A 459 -8.99 4.54 27.26
CA VAL A 459 -10.45 4.45 27.24
C VAL A 459 -11.06 5.15 28.46
N ASP A 460 -12.21 5.77 28.22
CA ASP A 460 -13.10 6.25 29.29
C ASP A 460 -14.09 5.14 29.65
N VAL A 461 -13.98 4.60 30.88
CA VAL A 461 -14.88 3.55 31.36
C VAL A 461 -16.12 4.16 32.00
N LYS A 462 -17.31 3.76 31.54
CA LYS A 462 -18.60 4.08 32.18
C LYS A 462 -19.22 2.81 32.73
N LEU A 463 -19.36 2.73 34.06
CA LEU A 463 -20.15 1.69 34.72
C LEU A 463 -21.38 2.35 35.36
N ALA A 464 -22.58 1.84 35.06
CA ALA A 464 -23.83 2.16 35.74
C ALA A 464 -23.99 3.64 36.16
N ASN A 465 -23.90 4.56 35.19
CA ASN A 465 -24.06 6.01 35.36
C ASN A 465 -22.98 6.75 36.20
N THR A 466 -21.85 6.12 36.53
CA THR A 466 -20.68 6.81 37.09
C THR A 466 -19.50 6.73 36.13
N ARG A 467 -18.88 7.88 35.86
CA ARG A 467 -17.63 7.95 35.07
C ARG A 467 -16.50 7.45 35.98
N GLN A 468 -15.86 6.35 35.60
CA GLN A 468 -14.69 5.86 36.32
C GLN A 468 -13.42 6.59 35.86
N LYS A 469 -12.32 6.38 36.59
CA LYS A 469 -11.00 6.90 36.20
C LYS A 469 -10.62 6.39 34.80
N PRO A 470 -9.85 7.18 34.02
CA PRO A 470 -9.38 6.75 32.71
C PRO A 470 -8.60 5.44 32.85
N ALA A 471 -8.92 4.47 32.00
CA ALA A 471 -8.27 3.16 31.99
C ALA A 471 -7.52 2.97 30.67
N VAL A 472 -6.57 2.04 30.67
CA VAL A 472 -5.87 1.58 29.48
C VAL A 472 -6.32 0.16 29.18
N VAL A 473 -6.80 -0.09 27.97
CA VAL A 473 -7.05 -1.44 27.47
C VAL A 473 -5.81 -1.89 26.72
N ALA A 474 -5.26 -3.03 27.12
CA ALA A 474 -4.14 -3.67 26.44
C ALA A 474 -4.60 -5.00 25.84
N ILE A 475 -4.26 -5.25 24.57
CA ILE A 475 -4.72 -6.44 23.82
C ILE A 475 -3.51 -7.14 23.20
N ASN A 476 -3.31 -8.42 23.50
CA ASN A 476 -2.36 -9.28 22.81
C ASN A 476 -2.92 -10.68 22.59
N SER A 477 -2.07 -11.61 22.13
CA SER A 477 -2.42 -13.02 21.89
C SER A 477 -2.92 -13.78 23.13
N LYS A 478 -2.69 -13.26 24.34
CA LYS A 478 -3.15 -13.85 25.62
C LYS A 478 -4.52 -13.33 26.07
N GLY A 479 -5.04 -12.27 25.44
CA GLY A 479 -6.37 -11.73 25.71
C GLY A 479 -6.41 -10.22 25.94
N PHE A 480 -7.46 -9.77 26.62
CA PHE A 480 -7.76 -8.37 26.92
C PHE A 480 -7.42 -8.07 28.39
N PHE A 481 -6.71 -6.97 28.63
CA PHE A 481 -6.36 -6.48 29.96
C PHE A 481 -6.93 -5.08 30.14
N LEU A 482 -7.75 -4.88 31.17
CA LEU A 482 -8.15 -3.56 31.62
C LEU A 482 -7.20 -3.12 32.73
N ILE A 483 -6.47 -2.05 32.47
CA ILE A 483 -5.41 -1.54 33.33
C ILE A 483 -5.86 -0.18 33.86
N ASN A 484 -5.83 0.00 35.16
CA ASN A 484 -5.91 1.34 35.74
C ASN A 484 -4.46 1.86 35.88
N PRO A 485 -4.04 2.88 35.13
CA PRO A 485 -2.66 3.37 35.21
C PRO A 485 -2.28 3.90 36.60
N ASP A 486 -3.27 4.19 37.45
CA ASP A 486 -3.09 4.72 38.82
C ASP A 486 -3.33 3.68 39.95
N GLU A 487 -3.74 2.44 39.65
CA GLU A 487 -4.00 1.39 40.65
C GLU A 487 -3.34 0.07 40.21
N ASP A 488 -2.71 -0.64 41.16
CA ASP A 488 -1.90 -1.84 40.90
C ASP A 488 -2.70 -3.07 40.43
#